data_AF-A0A649UKF0-F1
#
_entry.id   AF-A0A649UKF0-F1
#
_cell.length_a   1.000
_cell.length_b   1.000
_cell.length_c   1.000
_cell.angle_alpha   90.00
_cell.angle_beta   90.00
_cell.angle_gamma   90.00
#
_symmetry.space_group_name_H-M   'P 1'
#
loop_
_entity.id
_entity.type
_entity.pdbx_description
1 polymer ?
#
loop_
_entity_poly.entity_id
_entity_poly.type
_entity_poly.pdbx_seq_one_letter_code
_entity_poly.pdbx_strand_id
1 'polypeptide(L)'
;LNPSPYLFYYHFDDFHVVGSSPEILVRQEDRQVTVRPIAGTRPRGKSREEDQALAEELLADPKEIAEHVMLMDLGRNDIGRVAETGSVSVTDKMVIERYSHVMHIVSSVEGQLRDGMSNLDVLRATFPAGTLSGAPKVRAMEIIDEFEP
;
A
#
# COMPACT_ATOMS: atom_id res chain seq x y z
N LEU A 1 18.74 8.09 9.63
CA LEU A 1 17.87 7.12 10.35
C LEU A 1 16.52 7.15 9.65
N ASN A 2 15.92 5.99 9.38
CA ASN A 2 14.62 5.86 8.71
C ASN A 2 13.55 5.42 9.72
N PRO A 3 13.12 6.30 10.63
CA PRO A 3 12.00 5.99 11.52
C PRO A 3 10.75 5.82 10.65
N SER A 4 10.13 4.63 10.76
CA SER A 4 8.85 4.31 10.14
C SER A 4 7.83 3.99 11.24
N PRO A 5 6.51 4.22 11.03
CA PRO A 5 5.48 3.75 11.95
C PRO A 5 5.52 2.24 12.24
N TYR A 6 6.07 1.42 11.33
CA TYR A 6 6.04 -0.05 11.43
C TYR A 6 7.45 -0.66 11.50
N LEU A 7 8.12 -0.43 12.64
CA LEU A 7 9.39 -1.07 12.99
C LEU A 7 9.14 -2.46 13.56
N PHE A 8 9.91 -3.46 13.12
CA PHE A 8 9.85 -4.80 13.69
C PHE A 8 11.23 -5.42 13.84
N TYR A 9 11.35 -6.23 14.87
CA TYR A 9 12.51 -7.08 15.15
C TYR A 9 11.97 -8.41 15.68
N TYR A 10 12.23 -9.48 14.93
CA TYR A 10 11.97 -10.84 15.36
C TYR A 10 13.29 -11.59 15.43
N HIS A 11 13.53 -12.24 16.57
CA HIS A 11 14.66 -13.12 16.80
C HIS A 11 14.14 -14.56 16.87
N PHE A 12 14.56 -15.37 15.91
CA PHE A 12 14.24 -16.78 15.80
C PHE A 12 15.53 -17.59 15.94
N ASP A 13 16.27 -17.39 17.02
CA ASP A 13 17.55 -18.03 17.32
C ASP A 13 18.62 -17.87 16.22
N ASP A 14 18.60 -18.75 15.21
CA ASP A 14 19.52 -18.80 14.08
C ASP A 14 19.21 -17.79 12.97
N PHE A 15 18.00 -17.20 12.96
CA PHE A 15 17.63 -16.15 12.02
C PHE A 15 16.95 -14.96 12.68
N HIS A 16 17.07 -13.81 12.02
CA HIS A 16 16.50 -12.55 12.48
C HIS A 16 15.75 -11.88 11.34
N VAL A 17 14.62 -11.26 11.66
CA VAL A 17 13.83 -10.47 10.72
C VAL A 17 13.76 -9.05 11.27
N VAL A 18 14.46 -8.13 10.62
CA VAL A 18 14.58 -6.74 11.05
C VAL A 18 14.12 -5.83 9.92
N GLY A 19 13.21 -4.90 10.21
CA GLY A 19 12.69 -4.03 9.16
C GLY A 19 12.08 -2.74 9.68
N SER A 20 11.96 -1.80 8.75
CA SER A 20 11.30 -0.51 8.90
C SER A 20 10.34 -0.36 7.73
N SER A 21 9.12 -0.93 7.86
CA SER A 21 8.17 -0.99 6.74
C SER A 21 7.54 0.37 6.51
N PRO A 22 7.61 0.96 5.29
CA PRO A 22 7.00 2.26 5.01
C PRO A 22 5.47 2.19 4.92
N GLU A 23 4.90 0.99 4.71
CA GLU A 23 3.47 0.79 4.48
C GLU A 23 2.91 -0.41 5.26
N ILE A 24 1.58 -0.46 5.38
CA ILE A 24 0.85 -1.65 5.83
C ILE A 24 0.46 -2.48 4.62
N LEU A 25 0.45 -3.81 4.77
CA LEU A 25 -0.22 -4.69 3.83
C LEU A 25 -1.74 -4.51 3.93
N VAL A 26 -2.26 -4.71 5.14
CA VAL A 26 -3.68 -4.61 5.47
C VAL A 26 -3.82 -4.32 6.95
N ARG A 27 -4.87 -3.60 7.32
CA ARG A 27 -5.32 -3.41 8.69
C ARG A 27 -6.76 -3.88 8.80
N GLN A 28 -7.07 -4.57 9.88
CA GLN A 28 -8.45 -4.88 10.24
C GLN A 28 -8.70 -4.40 11.66
N GLU A 29 -9.64 -3.49 11.83
CA GLU A 29 -10.15 -3.06 13.13
C GLU A 29 -11.65 -3.34 13.16
N ASP A 30 -12.09 -4.13 14.14
CA ASP A 30 -13.42 -4.74 14.16
C ASP A 30 -13.74 -5.45 12.82
N ARG A 31 -14.69 -4.89 12.08
CA ARG A 31 -15.11 -5.35 10.75
C ARG A 31 -14.58 -4.46 9.62
N GLN A 32 -13.91 -3.35 9.90
CA GLN A 32 -13.35 -2.50 8.85
C GLN A 32 -11.99 -3.05 8.40
N VAL A 33 -11.89 -3.38 7.12
CA VAL A 33 -10.64 -3.78 6.47
C VAL A 33 -10.12 -2.61 5.66
N THR A 34 -8.86 -2.25 5.83
CA THR A 34 -8.21 -1.12 5.16
C THR A 34 -6.90 -1.56 4.51
N VAL A 35 -6.71 -1.17 3.26
CA VAL A 35 -5.40 -1.17 2.59
C VAL A 35 -5.03 0.25 2.20
N ARG A 36 -3.75 0.60 2.29
CA ARG A 36 -3.24 1.94 1.97
C ARG A 36 -2.15 1.85 0.91
N PRO A 37 -2.50 1.73 -0.38
CA PRO A 37 -1.50 1.72 -1.45
C PRO A 37 -0.69 3.01 -1.45
N ILE A 38 0.61 2.87 -1.64
CA ILE A 38 1.58 3.96 -1.79
C ILE A 38 2.22 3.85 -3.17
N ALA A 39 2.25 4.95 -3.91
CA ALA A 39 2.94 5.02 -5.19
C ALA A 39 3.51 6.41 -5.43
N GLY A 40 4.47 6.50 -6.35
CA GLY A 40 5.15 7.73 -6.69
C GLY A 40 6.00 8.29 -5.56
N THR A 41 7.16 8.83 -5.92
CA THR A 41 8.12 9.32 -4.93
C THR A 41 8.70 10.65 -5.38
N ARG A 42 8.79 11.60 -4.45
CA ARG A 42 9.65 12.78 -4.56
C ARG A 42 10.43 12.98 -3.26
N PRO A 43 11.65 13.54 -3.31
CA PRO A 43 12.36 13.94 -2.09
C PRO A 43 11.61 15.06 -1.38
N ARG A 44 11.90 15.28 -0.09
CA ARG A 44 11.44 16.49 0.61
C ARG A 44 12.18 17.73 0.10
N GLY A 45 11.47 18.86 -0.02
CA GLY A 45 12.05 20.14 -0.41
C GLY A 45 12.93 20.74 0.70
N LYS A 46 13.90 21.58 0.31
CA LYS A 46 14.77 22.32 1.25
C LYS A 46 14.06 23.54 1.84
N SER A 47 12.99 24.00 1.21
CA SER A 47 12.07 25.01 1.72
C SER A 47 10.62 24.53 1.63
N ARG A 48 9.70 25.24 2.29
CA ARG A 48 8.27 24.92 2.23
C ARG A 48 7.72 25.08 0.82
N GLU A 49 8.21 26.08 0.09
CA GLU A 49 7.81 26.38 -1.29
C GLU A 49 8.29 25.28 -2.23
N GLU A 50 9.54 24.83 -2.09
CA GLU A 50 10.08 23.70 -2.87
C GLU A 50 9.34 22.40 -2.55
N ASP A 51 9.04 22.14 -1.27
CA ASP A 51 8.30 20.96 -0.84
C ASP A 51 6.87 20.91 -1.38
N GLN A 52 6.23 22.08 -1.49
CA GLN A 52 4.91 22.20 -2.08
C GLN A 52 4.94 22.04 -3.61
N ALA A 53 5.94 22.61 -4.28
CA ALA A 53 6.12 22.45 -5.72
C ALA A 53 6.36 20.98 -6.11
N LEU A 54 7.19 20.25 -5.35
CA LEU A 54 7.42 18.81 -5.56
C LEU A 54 6.15 17.97 -5.34
N ALA A 55 5.32 18.35 -4.37
CA ALA A 55 4.03 17.70 -4.11
C ALA A 55 3.04 17.93 -5.28
N GLU A 56 2.97 19.14 -5.81
CA GLU A 56 2.13 19.49 -6.95
C GLU A 56 2.62 18.82 -8.24
N GLU A 57 3.93 18.77 -8.46
CA GLU A 57 4.56 18.05 -9.57
C GLU A 57 4.21 16.56 -9.52
N LEU A 58 4.35 15.92 -8.35
CA LEU A 58 4.04 14.50 -8.18
C LEU A 58 2.56 14.21 -8.47
N LEU A 59 1.64 15.07 -8.02
CA LEU A 59 0.21 14.92 -8.30
C LEU A 59 -0.19 15.23 -9.74
N ALA A 60 0.68 15.88 -10.51
CA ALA A 60 0.46 16.20 -11.92
C ALA A 60 1.14 15.21 -12.88
N ASP A 61 2.03 14.34 -12.37
CA ASP A 61 2.77 13.38 -13.17
C ASP A 61 1.84 12.25 -13.68
N PRO A 62 1.53 12.19 -14.98
CA PRO A 62 0.57 11.22 -15.52
C PRO A 62 1.02 9.77 -15.34
N LYS A 63 2.33 9.52 -15.25
CA LYS A 63 2.87 8.19 -14.99
C LYS A 63 2.54 7.75 -13.57
N GLU A 64 2.88 8.59 -12.59
CA GLU A 64 2.70 8.28 -11.16
C GLU A 64 1.21 8.18 -10.80
N ILE A 65 0.37 9.02 -11.42
CA ILE A 65 -1.09 8.92 -11.32
C ILE A 65 -1.59 7.56 -11.83
N ALA A 66 -1.13 7.13 -13.01
CA ALA A 66 -1.59 5.88 -13.63
C ALA A 66 -1.20 4.66 -12.77
N GLU A 67 0.02 4.62 -12.27
CA GLU A 67 0.50 3.57 -11.37
C GLU A 67 -0.31 3.54 -10.06
N HIS A 68 -0.57 4.71 -9.46
CA HIS A 68 -1.34 4.80 -8.22
C HIS A 68 -2.80 4.36 -8.40
N VAL A 69 -3.43 4.74 -9.51
CA VAL A 69 -4.80 4.32 -9.83
C VAL A 69 -4.87 2.80 -9.99
N MET A 70 -3.91 2.19 -10.69
CA MET A 70 -3.82 0.73 -10.82
C MET A 70 -3.72 0.06 -9.44
N LEU A 71 -2.87 0.56 -8.54
CA LEU A 71 -2.72 0.00 -7.19
C LEU A 71 -3.97 0.19 -6.32
N MET A 72 -4.65 1.34 -6.45
CA MET A 72 -5.92 1.59 -5.78
C MET A 72 -7.01 0.62 -6.25
N ASP A 73 -7.12 0.37 -7.55
CA ASP A 73 -8.09 -0.59 -8.10
C ASP A 73 -7.75 -2.03 -7.73
N LEU A 74 -6.45 -2.38 -7.66
CA LEU A 74 -6.02 -3.67 -7.14
C LEU A 74 -6.41 -3.83 -5.66
N GLY A 75 -6.20 -2.80 -4.83
CA GLY A 75 -6.64 -2.79 -3.43
C GLY A 75 -8.15 -2.96 -3.27
N ARG A 76 -8.94 -2.31 -4.15
CA ARG A 76 -10.40 -2.53 -4.21
C ARG A 76 -10.76 -3.95 -4.61
N ASN A 77 -10.03 -4.55 -5.56
CA ASN A 77 -10.23 -5.93 -5.96
C ASN A 77 -9.95 -6.91 -4.81
N ASP A 78 -8.85 -6.69 -4.08
CA ASP A 78 -8.44 -7.55 -2.99
C ASP A 78 -9.43 -7.48 -1.82
N ILE A 79 -9.78 -6.29 -1.34
CA ILE A 79 -10.79 -6.10 -0.28
C ILE A 79 -12.14 -6.65 -0.73
N GLY A 80 -12.54 -6.44 -1.99
CA GLY A 80 -13.82 -6.89 -2.52
C GLY A 80 -14.06 -8.41 -2.42
N ARG A 81 -13.01 -9.22 -2.29
CA ARG A 81 -13.12 -10.68 -2.12
C ARG A 81 -13.69 -11.08 -0.76
N VAL A 82 -13.40 -10.30 0.27
CA VAL A 82 -13.75 -10.58 1.67
C VAL A 82 -14.77 -9.61 2.26
N ALA A 83 -15.03 -8.50 1.57
CA ALA A 83 -15.98 -7.49 2.02
C ALA A 83 -17.45 -7.82 1.67
N GLU A 84 -18.36 -7.14 2.35
CA GLU A 84 -19.78 -7.05 2.03
C GLU A 84 -19.95 -6.30 0.69
N THR A 85 -20.85 -6.80 -0.15
CA THR A 85 -21.16 -6.19 -1.44
C THR A 85 -21.60 -4.73 -1.26
N GLY A 86 -20.93 -3.82 -1.97
CA GLY A 86 -21.22 -2.39 -1.92
C GLY A 86 -20.57 -1.63 -0.76
N SER A 87 -19.86 -2.30 0.15
CA SER A 87 -19.16 -1.64 1.26
C SER A 87 -17.78 -1.07 0.89
N VAL A 88 -17.20 -1.52 -0.23
CA VAL A 88 -15.85 -1.11 -0.64
C VAL A 88 -15.86 0.33 -1.15
N SER A 89 -15.07 1.19 -0.52
CA SER A 89 -14.96 2.61 -0.87
C SER A 89 -13.53 3.13 -0.76
N VAL A 90 -13.26 4.25 -1.42
CA VAL A 90 -11.99 4.98 -1.32
C VAL A 90 -12.25 6.21 -0.46
N THR A 91 -11.62 6.29 0.72
CA THR A 91 -11.86 7.34 1.72
C THR A 91 -10.88 8.50 1.54
N ASP A 92 -9.59 8.20 1.42
CA ASP A 92 -8.55 9.15 1.00
C ASP A 92 -8.13 8.83 -0.43
N LYS A 93 -8.17 9.82 -1.32
CA LYS A 93 -7.83 9.61 -2.74
C LYS A 93 -6.67 10.51 -3.15
N MET A 94 -5.55 9.90 -3.50
CA MET A 94 -4.39 10.57 -4.11
C MET A 94 -3.90 11.76 -3.29
N VAL A 95 -3.74 11.56 -1.99
CA VAL A 95 -3.21 12.57 -1.07
C VAL A 95 -1.69 12.47 -0.99
N ILE A 96 -1.03 13.59 -0.75
CA ILE A 96 0.42 13.60 -0.51
C ILE A 96 0.70 13.34 0.96
N GLU A 97 1.36 12.21 1.24
CA GLU A 97 1.88 11.88 2.55
C GLU A 97 3.38 12.18 2.61
N ARG A 98 3.80 12.99 3.60
CA ARG A 98 5.17 13.46 3.76
C ARG A 98 5.88 12.66 4.85
N TYR A 99 6.94 11.97 4.47
CA TYR A 99 7.85 11.28 5.37
C TYR A 99 9.09 12.15 5.65
N SER A 100 10.01 11.62 6.46
CA SER A 100 11.22 12.34 6.88
C SER A 100 12.12 12.76 5.70
N HIS A 101 12.18 11.94 4.65
CA HIS A 101 13.11 12.14 3.52
C HIS A 101 12.42 12.18 2.15
N VAL A 102 11.21 11.63 2.06
CA VAL A 102 10.45 11.52 0.81
C VAL A 102 8.98 11.86 1.04
N MET A 103 8.23 11.99 -0.04
CA MET A 103 6.78 12.04 -0.05
C MET A 103 6.22 11.08 -1.11
N HIS A 104 5.00 10.62 -0.90
CA HIS A 104 4.32 9.68 -1.79
C HIS A 104 2.87 10.08 -2.04
N ILE A 105 2.31 9.58 -3.14
CA ILE A 105 0.86 9.55 -3.35
C ILE A 105 0.32 8.38 -2.53
N VAL A 106 -0.71 8.65 -1.71
CA VAL A 106 -1.36 7.66 -0.86
C VAL A 106 -2.86 7.71 -1.09
N SER A 107 -3.50 6.55 -1.10
CA SER A 107 -4.95 6.42 -0.99
C SER A 107 -5.31 5.43 0.13
N SER A 108 -6.52 5.54 0.66
CA SER A 108 -7.09 4.58 1.61
C SER A 108 -8.27 3.87 0.94
N VAL A 109 -8.22 2.55 0.88
CA VAL A 109 -9.32 1.71 0.41
C VAL A 109 -9.85 0.92 1.59
N GLU A 110 -11.15 1.00 1.81
CA GLU A 110 -11.82 0.40 2.97
C GLU A 110 -12.99 -0.46 2.54
N GLY A 111 -13.31 -1.49 3.32
CA GLY A 111 -14.52 -2.30 3.17
C GLY A 111 -14.97 -2.91 4.49
N GLN A 112 -16.24 -3.30 4.56
CA GLN A 112 -16.79 -4.01 5.72
C GLN A 112 -16.62 -5.50 5.52
N LEU A 113 -15.92 -6.18 6.42
CA LEU A 113 -15.68 -7.61 6.39
C LEU A 113 -17.02 -8.36 6.43
N ARG A 114 -17.20 -9.32 5.52
CA ARG A 114 -18.38 -10.18 5.48
C ARG A 114 -18.45 -11.06 6.72
N ASP A 115 -19.66 -11.31 7.20
CA ASP A 115 -19.90 -12.26 8.29
C ASP A 115 -19.25 -13.62 8.01
N GLY A 116 -18.61 -14.20 9.04
CA GLY A 116 -17.97 -15.51 8.97
C GLY A 116 -16.57 -15.53 8.36
N MET A 117 -16.02 -14.39 7.92
CA MET A 117 -14.62 -14.29 7.47
C MET A 117 -13.67 -14.12 8.66
N SER A 118 -12.48 -14.69 8.54
CA SER A 118 -11.40 -14.58 9.52
C SER A 118 -10.30 -13.62 9.07
N ASN A 119 -9.44 -13.23 10.01
CA ASN A 119 -8.26 -12.41 9.70
C ASN A 119 -7.30 -13.12 8.72
N LEU A 120 -7.31 -14.45 8.66
CA LEU A 120 -6.52 -15.23 7.68
C LEU A 120 -7.11 -15.12 6.27
N ASP A 121 -8.44 -15.02 6.14
CA ASP A 121 -9.08 -14.78 4.84
C ASP A 121 -8.73 -13.38 4.32
N VAL A 122 -8.70 -12.39 5.21
CA VAL A 122 -8.24 -11.02 4.90
C VAL A 122 -6.79 -11.00 4.44
N LEU A 123 -5.90 -11.69 5.16
CA LEU A 123 -4.49 -11.82 4.78
C LEU A 123 -4.36 -12.48 3.40
N ARG A 124 -5.05 -13.60 3.17
CA ARG A 124 -4.99 -14.33 1.90
C ARG A 124 -5.51 -13.51 0.72
N ALA A 125 -6.53 -12.68 0.93
CA ALA A 125 -7.10 -11.85 -0.11
C ALA A 125 -6.17 -10.70 -0.53
N THR A 126 -5.39 -10.17 0.41
CA THR A 126 -4.55 -8.98 0.21
C THR A 126 -3.09 -9.31 -0.12
N PHE A 127 -2.59 -10.47 0.28
CA PHE A 127 -1.19 -10.86 0.09
C PHE A 127 -0.87 -11.41 -1.32
N PRO A 128 0.33 -11.12 -1.87
CA PRO A 128 1.24 -10.06 -1.49
C PRO A 128 0.72 -8.67 -1.91
N ALA A 129 1.33 -7.61 -1.37
CA ALA A 129 1.00 -6.24 -1.74
C ALA A 129 1.24 -6.00 -3.24
N GLY A 130 0.35 -5.23 -3.87
CA GLY A 130 0.45 -4.89 -5.30
C GLY A 130 1.74 -4.18 -5.68
N THR A 131 2.29 -3.39 -4.77
CA THR A 131 3.57 -2.67 -4.90
C THR A 131 4.78 -3.60 -5.00
N LEU A 132 4.66 -4.83 -4.49
CA LEU A 132 5.72 -5.85 -4.50
C LEU A 132 5.53 -6.91 -5.60
N SER A 133 4.32 -7.02 -6.16
CA SER A 133 4.01 -7.99 -7.21
C SER A 133 3.78 -7.34 -8.58
N GLY A 134 2.88 -6.35 -8.66
CA GLY A 134 2.30 -5.85 -9.91
C GLY A 134 0.86 -6.33 -10.17
N ALA A 135 0.31 -5.95 -11.33
CA ALA A 135 -1.04 -6.29 -11.75
C ALA A 135 -1.09 -6.76 -13.23
N PRO A 136 -1.85 -7.82 -13.58
CA PRO A 136 -2.62 -8.70 -12.71
C PRO A 136 -1.74 -9.55 -11.78
N LYS A 137 -2.09 -9.62 -10.48
CA LYS A 137 -1.23 -10.15 -9.40
C LYS A 137 -0.65 -11.54 -9.69
N VAL A 138 -1.50 -12.48 -10.12
CA VAL A 138 -1.08 -13.87 -10.41
C VAL A 138 -0.03 -13.91 -11.50
N ARG A 139 -0.30 -13.27 -12.65
CA ARG A 139 0.66 -13.28 -13.76
C ARG A 139 1.94 -12.52 -13.42
N ALA A 140 1.85 -11.44 -12.66
CA ALA A 140 3.02 -10.69 -12.24
C ALA A 140 3.94 -11.52 -11.34
N MET A 141 3.38 -12.31 -10.41
CA MET A 141 4.17 -13.24 -9.58
C MET A 141 4.80 -14.38 -10.39
N GLU A 142 4.10 -14.93 -11.39
CA GLU A 142 4.69 -15.93 -12.30
C GLU A 142 5.89 -15.36 -13.05
N ILE A 143 5.77 -14.11 -13.55
CA ILE A 143 6.89 -13.44 -14.23
C ILE A 143 8.04 -13.19 -13.25
N ILE A 144 7.77 -12.76 -12.01
CA ILE A 144 8.82 -12.58 -11.01
C ILE A 144 9.57 -13.90 -10.78
N ASP A 145 8.85 -15.02 -10.59
CA ASP A 145 9.44 -16.35 -10.42
C ASP A 145 10.25 -16.82 -11.65
N GLU A 146 9.82 -16.44 -12.86
CA GLU A 146 10.55 -16.74 -14.10
C GLU A 146 11.90 -15.97 -14.20
N PHE A 147 12.02 -14.80 -13.56
CA PHE A 147 13.15 -13.87 -13.76
C PHE A 147 14.06 -13.67 -12.54
N GLU A 148 13.55 -13.85 -11.32
CA GLU A 148 14.32 -13.67 -10.08
C GLU A 148 14.92 -15.01 -9.58
N PRO A 149 16.18 -15.03 -9.11
CA PRO A 149 16.90 -16.24 -8.70
C PRO A 149 16.54 -16.79 -7.32
#